data_AF-A0A2D6KU82-F1
#
_entry.id   AF-A0A2D6KU82-F1
#
_cell.length_a   1.000
_cell.length_b   1.000
_cell.length_c   1.000
_cell.angle_alpha   90.00
_cell.angle_beta   90.00
_cell.angle_gamma   90.00
#
_symmetry.space_group_name_H-M   'P 1'
#
loop_
_entity.id
_entity.type
_entity.pdbx_description
1 polymer ?
#
loop_
_entity_poly.entity_id
_entity_poly.type
_entity_poly.pdbx_seq_one_letter_code
_entity_poly.pdbx_strand_id
1 'polypeptide(L)'
;MKLRVMTLVLFTVFLSSFVLAADVAYVVRDADRVDSGFMDAFEDFGLSIEVIESSEIVGMDFSSYGLIFVGDERLRNVDSIPGDVPIIVANRYYALELGVIERGRVSMVGSNSPLMVKVGDLMMQAYSSAVYGLGKSSVPYYYIPHKYKPLEMESQAMTPLGGKMKMGTVVGFSSDEVNKCFFGIAKTEFWTSDARELFNSCIGFVTGEDYVEGGLHDVEIINDYTNSVNGLRIKDLDAGEYLLDSVAVLECDKEYKVDFKTANVGDYKETINFHGVLNGFEWDATKSDLASGKTTTTGSKTILIDDSFAPGDYSLEVTASLESGDDDNPGNNFRSRDVSVVCED
;
A
#
# COMPACT_ATOMS: atom_id res chain seq x y z
N MET A 1 3.91 -14.90 -57.51
CA MET A 1 4.38 -15.18 -56.13
C MET A 1 4.97 -13.95 -55.41
N LYS A 2 5.56 -12.94 -56.10
CA LYS A 2 6.13 -11.73 -55.45
C LYS A 2 5.10 -10.73 -54.87
N LEU A 3 3.86 -10.70 -55.37
CA LEU A 3 2.85 -9.73 -54.94
C LEU A 3 2.19 -10.07 -53.58
N ARG A 4 2.18 -11.34 -53.17
CA ARG A 4 1.59 -11.78 -51.88
C ARG A 4 2.50 -11.55 -50.66
N VAL A 5 3.81 -11.44 -50.87
CA VAL A 5 4.78 -11.16 -49.78
C VAL A 5 4.78 -9.66 -49.44
N MET A 6 4.56 -8.79 -50.41
CA MET A 6 4.53 -7.34 -50.21
C MET A 6 3.29 -6.86 -49.43
N THR A 7 2.14 -7.54 -49.58
CA THR A 7 0.93 -7.25 -48.79
C THR A 7 1.07 -7.69 -47.33
N LEU A 8 1.84 -8.74 -47.05
CA LEU A 8 2.08 -9.19 -45.68
C LEU A 8 2.97 -8.20 -44.91
N VAL A 9 4.02 -7.66 -45.54
CA VAL A 9 4.94 -6.69 -44.92
C VAL A 9 4.26 -5.33 -44.67
N LEU A 10 3.31 -4.92 -45.53
CA LEU A 10 2.57 -3.67 -45.33
C LEU A 10 1.54 -3.76 -44.18
N PHE A 11 1.01 -4.97 -43.92
CA PHE A 11 0.06 -5.18 -42.81
C PHE A 11 0.77 -5.25 -41.45
N THR A 12 2.02 -5.72 -41.39
CA THR A 12 2.81 -5.72 -40.15
C THR A 12 3.23 -4.33 -39.69
N VAL A 13 3.44 -3.38 -40.62
CA VAL A 13 3.78 -1.98 -40.30
C VAL A 13 2.55 -1.18 -39.83
N PHE A 14 1.33 -1.66 -40.12
CA PHE A 14 0.10 -1.01 -39.65
C PHE A 14 -0.35 -1.47 -38.26
N LEU A 15 0.22 -2.56 -37.74
CA LEU A 15 -0.07 -3.08 -36.40
C LEU A 15 0.91 -2.56 -35.33
N SER A 16 1.94 -1.80 -35.70
CA SER A 16 3.08 -1.48 -34.84
C SER A 16 2.98 -0.19 -34.03
N SER A 17 1.81 0.44 -33.93
CA SER A 17 1.71 1.71 -33.17
C SER A 17 0.30 1.98 -32.65
N PHE A 18 -0.33 0.99 -32.03
CA PHE A 18 -1.26 1.31 -30.94
C PHE A 18 -0.40 1.73 -29.75
N VAL A 19 0.02 2.99 -29.75
CA VAL A 19 0.57 3.62 -28.55
C VAL A 19 -0.61 3.65 -27.58
N LEU A 20 -0.63 2.72 -26.64
CA LEU A 20 -1.52 2.81 -25.49
C LEU A 20 -1.07 4.05 -24.74
N ALA A 21 -1.93 5.07 -24.70
CA ALA A 21 -1.68 6.25 -23.89
C ALA A 21 -1.51 5.78 -22.44
N ALA A 22 -0.50 6.32 -21.75
CA ALA A 22 -0.35 6.05 -20.33
C ALA A 22 -1.54 6.62 -19.55
N ASP A 23 -1.85 6.03 -18.41
CA ASP A 23 -2.97 6.48 -17.57
C ASP A 23 -2.64 7.82 -16.88
N VAL A 24 -1.36 8.02 -16.53
CA VAL A 24 -0.86 9.17 -15.77
C VAL A 24 0.17 9.96 -16.56
N ALA A 25 -0.09 11.26 -16.75
CA ALA A 25 0.89 12.23 -17.20
C ALA A 25 1.68 12.80 -15.99
N TYR A 26 2.87 12.26 -15.70
CA TYR A 26 3.72 12.80 -14.62
C TYR A 26 4.61 13.92 -15.14
N VAL A 27 4.21 15.16 -14.85
CA VAL A 27 4.93 16.36 -15.26
C VAL A 27 6.06 16.68 -14.28
N VAL A 28 7.29 16.64 -14.79
CA VAL A 28 8.53 16.93 -14.05
C VAL A 28 9.30 18.05 -14.72
N ARG A 29 10.24 18.68 -14.01
CA ARG A 29 11.14 19.68 -14.60
C ARG A 29 12.09 19.04 -15.60
N ASP A 30 12.60 17.86 -15.25
CA ASP A 30 13.65 17.09 -15.93
C ASP A 30 13.49 15.61 -15.58
N ALA A 31 13.69 14.69 -16.53
CA ALA A 31 13.50 13.26 -16.32
C ALA A 31 14.41 12.66 -15.23
N ASP A 32 15.58 13.25 -14.96
CA ASP A 32 16.50 12.78 -13.91
C ASP A 32 15.98 13.09 -12.49
N ARG A 33 14.86 13.80 -12.36
CA ARG A 33 14.26 14.20 -11.08
C ARG A 33 12.92 13.54 -10.78
N VAL A 34 12.59 12.51 -11.55
CA VAL A 34 11.44 11.65 -11.25
C VAL A 34 11.61 11.07 -9.86
N ASP A 35 10.57 11.26 -9.04
CA ASP A 35 10.52 10.72 -7.70
C ASP A 35 9.89 9.32 -7.75
N SER A 36 10.70 8.31 -7.46
CA SER A 36 10.28 6.90 -7.56
C SER A 36 9.16 6.55 -6.57
N GLY A 37 9.04 7.24 -5.44
CA GLY A 37 7.99 6.93 -4.47
C GLY A 37 6.60 7.25 -4.99
N PHE A 38 6.46 8.28 -5.83
CA PHE A 38 5.20 8.54 -6.55
C PHE A 38 4.95 7.52 -7.66
N MET A 39 6.00 7.14 -8.41
CA MET A 39 5.90 6.12 -9.46
C MET A 39 5.39 4.80 -8.89
N ASP A 40 6.02 4.32 -7.82
CA ASP A 40 5.67 3.07 -7.15
C ASP A 40 4.21 3.09 -6.67
N ALA A 41 3.71 4.23 -6.19
CA ALA A 41 2.33 4.34 -5.71
C ALA A 41 1.30 4.25 -6.85
N PHE A 42 1.56 4.88 -7.99
CA PHE A 42 0.71 4.75 -9.19
C PHE A 42 0.76 3.33 -9.77
N GLU A 43 1.95 2.72 -9.85
CA GLU A 43 2.12 1.35 -10.35
C GLU A 43 1.41 0.32 -9.45
N ASP A 44 1.44 0.51 -8.14
CA ASP A 44 0.68 -0.33 -7.20
C ASP A 44 -0.84 -0.19 -7.38
N PHE A 45 -1.29 0.98 -7.81
CA PHE A 45 -2.68 1.23 -8.22
C PHE A 45 -3.01 0.68 -9.61
N GLY A 46 -2.04 0.03 -10.28
CA GLY A 46 -2.21 -0.56 -11.61
C GLY A 46 -2.20 0.46 -12.75
N LEU A 47 -1.75 1.69 -12.50
CA LEU A 47 -1.71 2.76 -13.48
C LEU A 47 -0.36 2.80 -14.19
N SER A 48 -0.39 2.98 -15.52
CA SER A 48 0.78 3.24 -16.33
C SER A 48 1.12 4.73 -16.34
N ILE A 49 2.41 5.06 -16.37
CA ILE A 49 2.90 6.43 -16.17
C ILE A 49 3.78 6.84 -17.36
N GLU A 50 3.52 8.02 -17.91
CA GLU A 50 4.40 8.69 -18.86
C GLU A 50 5.00 9.93 -18.19
N VAL A 51 6.33 9.98 -18.18
CA VAL A 51 7.07 11.13 -17.65
C VAL A 51 7.17 12.19 -18.73
N ILE A 52 6.72 13.40 -18.42
CA ILE A 52 6.67 14.53 -19.35
C ILE A 52 7.56 15.63 -18.79
N GLU A 53 8.57 16.03 -19.53
CA GLU A 53 9.42 17.13 -19.10
C GLU A 53 8.73 18.48 -19.29
N SER A 54 9.05 19.44 -18.42
CA SER A 54 8.46 20.78 -18.48
C SER A 54 8.71 21.55 -19.78
N SER A 55 9.72 21.11 -20.55
CA SER A 55 10.02 21.64 -21.88
C SER A 55 9.07 21.15 -22.97
N GLU A 56 8.39 20.02 -22.73
CA GLU A 56 7.51 19.32 -23.68
C GLU A 56 6.03 19.69 -23.51
N ILE A 57 5.65 20.26 -22.37
CA ILE A 57 4.26 20.63 -22.02
C ILE A 57 3.54 21.36 -23.15
N VAL A 58 4.19 22.32 -23.82
CA VAL A 58 3.56 23.16 -24.87
C VAL A 58 3.11 22.34 -26.10
N GLY A 59 3.76 21.21 -26.36
CA GLY A 59 3.45 20.33 -27.49
C GLY A 59 2.64 19.09 -27.11
N MET A 60 2.32 18.91 -25.82
CA MET A 60 1.67 17.71 -25.33
C MET A 60 0.14 17.83 -25.38
N ASP A 61 -0.52 16.75 -25.81
CA ASP A 61 -1.97 16.61 -25.71
C ASP A 61 -2.30 15.88 -24.40
N PHE A 62 -2.71 16.63 -23.38
CA PHE A 62 -3.04 16.05 -22.08
C PHE A 62 -4.42 15.37 -22.04
N SER A 63 -5.24 15.50 -23.10
CA SER A 63 -6.59 14.91 -23.12
C SER A 63 -6.59 13.39 -23.28
N SER A 64 -5.45 12.79 -23.62
CA SER A 64 -5.30 11.33 -23.73
C SER A 64 -5.03 10.63 -22.41
N TYR A 65 -4.73 11.36 -21.33
CA TYR A 65 -4.41 10.79 -20.02
C TYR A 65 -5.65 10.77 -19.13
N GLY A 66 -5.73 9.78 -18.23
CA GLY A 66 -6.78 9.71 -17.21
C GLY A 66 -6.59 10.76 -16.12
N LEU A 67 -5.34 11.09 -15.78
CA LEU A 67 -5.00 12.16 -14.85
C LEU A 67 -3.64 12.78 -15.13
N ILE A 68 -3.44 14.01 -14.63
CA ILE A 68 -2.17 14.73 -14.62
C ILE A 68 -1.61 14.73 -13.20
N PHE A 69 -0.34 14.39 -13.05
CA PHE A 69 0.37 14.52 -11.78
C PHE A 69 1.46 15.58 -11.88
N VAL A 70 1.43 16.55 -10.96
CA VAL A 70 2.39 17.65 -10.90
C VAL A 70 3.21 17.52 -9.61
N GLY A 71 4.44 17.01 -9.75
CA GLY A 71 5.34 16.75 -8.63
C GLY A 71 5.90 18.01 -7.94
N ASP A 72 6.78 17.80 -6.94
CA ASP A 72 7.38 18.87 -6.11
C ASP A 72 8.52 19.65 -6.78
N GLU A 73 8.24 20.20 -7.96
CA GLU A 73 9.23 20.90 -8.76
C GLU A 73 8.73 22.25 -9.26
N ARG A 74 9.67 23.13 -9.66
CA ARG A 74 9.34 24.33 -10.42
C ARG A 74 9.42 24.02 -11.90
N LEU A 75 8.24 23.98 -12.53
CA LEU A 75 8.03 23.74 -13.94
C LEU A 75 8.10 25.05 -14.76
N ARG A 76 8.38 24.88 -16.04
CA ARG A 76 8.18 25.90 -17.09
C ARG A 76 6.82 25.66 -17.73
N ASN A 77 6.24 26.67 -18.37
CA ASN A 77 5.03 26.54 -19.20
C ASN A 77 3.81 25.93 -18.48
N VAL A 78 3.68 26.11 -17.16
CA VAL A 78 2.57 25.50 -16.41
C VAL A 78 1.20 25.96 -16.89
N ASP A 79 1.11 27.19 -17.42
CA ASP A 79 -0.12 27.77 -17.98
C ASP A 79 -0.63 27.01 -19.23
N SER A 80 0.16 26.08 -19.78
CA SER A 80 -0.24 25.20 -20.88
C SER A 80 -0.80 23.86 -20.42
N ILE A 81 -0.78 23.55 -19.11
CA ILE A 81 -1.43 22.37 -18.55
C ILE A 81 -2.93 22.67 -18.44
N PRO A 82 -3.82 21.83 -19.02
CA PRO A 82 -5.27 22.04 -18.92
C PRO A 82 -5.76 21.89 -17.47
N GLY A 83 -6.66 22.80 -17.08
CA GLY A 83 -7.29 22.79 -15.74
C GLY A 83 -8.57 21.95 -15.65
N ASP A 84 -9.03 21.41 -16.78
CA ASP A 84 -10.25 20.61 -16.97
C ASP A 84 -9.99 19.09 -17.06
N VAL A 85 -8.77 18.66 -16.74
CA VAL A 85 -8.38 17.24 -16.60
C VAL A 85 -8.16 16.93 -15.12
N PRO A 86 -8.49 15.70 -14.64
CA PRO A 86 -8.22 15.32 -13.26
C PRO A 86 -6.75 15.52 -12.90
N ILE A 87 -6.47 16.14 -11.75
CA ILE A 87 -5.11 16.57 -11.41
C ILE A 87 -4.76 16.36 -9.95
N ILE A 88 -3.56 15.85 -9.70
CA ILE A 88 -2.93 15.81 -8.39
C ILE A 88 -1.77 16.81 -8.37
N VAL A 89 -1.80 17.75 -7.43
CA VAL A 89 -0.74 18.76 -7.26
C VAL A 89 0.00 18.53 -5.95
N ALA A 90 1.26 18.07 -6.06
CA ALA A 90 2.13 17.79 -4.92
C ALA A 90 3.15 18.89 -4.64
N ASN A 91 2.84 20.14 -5.02
CA ASN A 91 3.75 21.26 -4.82
C ASN A 91 3.04 22.53 -4.36
N ARG A 92 3.84 23.51 -3.95
CA ARG A 92 3.36 24.81 -3.47
C ARG A 92 3.30 25.92 -4.51
N TYR A 93 3.73 25.64 -5.74
CA TYR A 93 3.98 26.67 -6.75
C TYR A 93 2.77 26.91 -7.64
N TYR A 94 2.01 25.87 -7.98
CA TYR A 94 1.05 25.91 -9.08
C TYR A 94 -0.39 25.63 -8.68
N ALA A 95 -0.68 25.58 -7.38
CA ALA A 95 -2.03 25.32 -6.89
C ALA A 95 -3.05 26.39 -7.36
N LEU A 96 -2.62 27.64 -7.56
CA LEU A 96 -3.51 28.69 -8.04
C LEU A 96 -3.75 28.56 -9.55
N GLU A 97 -2.67 28.38 -10.30
CA GLU A 97 -2.63 28.26 -11.75
C GLU A 97 -3.43 27.04 -12.25
N LEU A 98 -3.39 25.94 -11.50
CA LEU A 98 -4.10 24.69 -11.81
C LEU A 98 -5.50 24.62 -11.18
N GLY A 99 -5.96 25.70 -10.55
CA GLY A 99 -7.31 25.81 -9.97
C GLY A 99 -7.56 24.89 -8.76
N VAL A 100 -6.51 24.56 -8.00
CA VAL A 100 -6.63 23.85 -6.71
C VAL A 100 -7.00 24.85 -5.59
N ILE A 101 -6.58 26.11 -5.72
CA ILE A 101 -7.03 27.22 -4.86
C ILE A 101 -7.46 28.39 -5.75
N GLU A 102 -8.45 29.17 -5.30
CA GLU A 102 -8.93 30.34 -6.06
C GLU A 102 -8.08 31.60 -5.83
N ARG A 103 -7.34 31.66 -4.71
CA ARG A 103 -6.58 32.84 -4.30
C ARG A 103 -5.48 32.52 -3.31
N GLY A 104 -4.50 33.41 -3.24
CA GLY A 104 -3.44 33.34 -2.22
C GLY A 104 -2.32 32.41 -2.63
N ARG A 105 -1.86 31.56 -1.70
CA ARG A 105 -0.76 30.63 -1.95
C ARG A 105 -0.76 29.46 -1.00
N VAL A 106 -0.25 28.33 -1.49
CA VAL A 106 0.19 27.22 -0.65
C VAL A 106 1.38 27.66 0.19
N SER A 107 1.35 27.30 1.47
CA SER A 107 2.40 27.61 2.44
C SER A 107 3.27 26.39 2.69
N MET A 108 4.45 26.63 3.24
CA MET A 108 5.46 25.61 3.51
C MET A 108 5.98 25.79 4.92
N VAL A 109 6.04 24.70 5.67
CA VAL A 109 6.60 24.65 7.02
C VAL A 109 7.45 23.39 7.13
N GLY A 110 8.50 23.45 7.94
CA GLY A 110 9.23 22.28 8.38
C GLY A 110 9.04 22.10 9.88
N SER A 111 8.93 20.85 10.33
CA SER A 111 8.75 20.51 11.75
C SER A 111 10.08 20.10 12.40
N ASN A 112 10.13 20.14 13.74
CA ASN A 112 11.20 19.54 14.54
C ASN A 112 10.84 18.13 15.05
N SER A 113 9.65 17.64 14.68
CA SER A 113 9.15 16.29 14.94
C SER A 113 8.62 15.67 13.63
N PRO A 114 8.56 14.33 13.52
CA PRO A 114 7.93 13.67 12.38
C PRO A 114 6.53 14.26 12.12
N LEU A 115 6.15 14.36 10.85
CA LEU A 115 4.89 15.02 10.48
C LEU A 115 3.70 14.19 10.96
N MET A 116 2.92 14.75 11.89
CA MET A 116 1.63 14.21 12.28
C MET A 116 0.51 14.95 11.56
N VAL A 117 -0.47 14.19 11.06
CA VAL A 117 -1.66 14.70 10.38
C VAL A 117 -2.90 14.15 11.05
N LYS A 118 -3.98 14.94 11.03
CA LYS A 118 -5.30 14.56 11.52
C LYS A 118 -6.16 14.18 10.32
N VAL A 119 -6.70 12.98 10.32
CA VAL A 119 -7.66 12.44 9.33
C VAL A 119 -8.94 12.10 10.10
N GLY A 120 -10.01 12.87 9.88
CA GLY A 120 -11.19 12.82 10.75
C GLY A 120 -10.83 13.10 12.22
N ASP A 121 -10.94 12.07 13.07
CA ASP A 121 -10.54 12.09 14.48
C ASP A 121 -9.25 11.29 14.79
N LEU A 122 -8.69 10.62 13.80
CA LEU A 122 -7.46 9.85 13.92
C LEU A 122 -6.23 10.76 13.71
N MET A 123 -5.17 10.48 14.46
CA MET A 123 -3.85 11.09 14.26
C MET A 123 -2.93 10.07 13.59
N MET A 124 -2.50 10.36 12.38
CA MET A 124 -1.59 9.54 11.59
C MET A 124 -0.20 10.17 11.52
N GLN A 125 0.84 9.35 11.42
CA GLN A 125 2.21 9.83 11.22
C GLN A 125 2.54 9.74 9.74
N ALA A 126 2.61 10.86 9.03
CA ALA A 126 2.83 10.88 7.59
C ALA A 126 4.32 10.88 7.18
N TYR A 127 5.20 11.48 7.99
CA TYR A 127 6.65 11.36 7.77
C TYR A 127 7.30 10.57 8.88
N SER A 128 8.27 9.72 8.54
CA SER A 128 9.10 8.97 9.47
C SER A 128 10.18 9.82 10.16
N SER A 129 10.56 10.96 9.57
CA SER A 129 11.56 11.88 10.11
C SER A 129 11.15 13.35 9.99
N ALA A 130 11.64 14.16 10.94
CA ALA A 130 11.50 15.61 10.92
C ALA A 130 12.61 16.33 10.14
N VAL A 131 13.76 15.67 9.95
CA VAL A 131 15.00 16.26 9.42
C VAL A 131 15.68 15.32 8.43
N TYR A 132 16.39 15.89 7.45
CA TYR A 132 17.17 15.11 6.45
C TYR A 132 18.39 14.35 7.04
N GLY A 133 18.61 14.47 8.34
CA GLY A 133 19.75 13.92 9.08
C GLY A 133 20.19 14.85 10.22
N LEU A 134 21.09 14.34 11.08
CA LEU A 134 21.60 15.08 12.23
C LEU A 134 22.25 16.40 11.79
N GLY A 135 21.76 17.52 12.33
CA GLY A 135 22.24 18.87 12.00
C GLY A 135 21.79 19.43 10.64
N LYS A 136 20.91 18.74 9.90
CA LYS A 136 20.37 19.22 8.63
C LYS A 136 19.05 19.97 8.81
N SER A 137 18.58 20.60 7.73
CA SER A 137 17.29 21.28 7.67
C SER A 137 16.12 20.33 7.95
N SER A 138 15.01 20.90 8.41
CA SER A 138 13.75 20.16 8.56
C SER A 138 13.19 19.74 7.20
N VAL A 139 12.53 18.58 7.19
CA VAL A 139 11.78 18.07 6.04
C VAL A 139 10.55 18.96 5.88
N PRO A 140 10.39 19.65 4.73
CA PRO A 140 9.25 20.51 4.52
C PRO A 140 8.01 19.70 4.16
N TYR A 141 6.86 20.25 4.53
CA TYR A 141 5.56 19.88 3.97
C TYR A 141 4.82 21.13 3.55
N TYR A 142 3.82 20.94 2.69
CA TYR A 142 2.98 21.99 2.15
C TYR A 142 1.59 21.92 2.72
N TYR A 143 0.94 23.07 2.84
CA TYR A 143 -0.45 23.13 3.26
C TYR A 143 -1.17 24.33 2.64
N ILE A 144 -2.47 24.16 2.44
CA ILE A 144 -3.38 25.24 2.10
C ILE A 144 -3.84 25.88 3.41
N PRO A 145 -3.51 27.16 3.69
CA PRO A 145 -4.04 27.86 4.84
C PRO A 145 -5.57 27.95 4.74
N HIS A 146 -6.28 27.75 5.85
CA HIS A 146 -7.75 27.77 5.88
C HIS A 146 -8.40 28.97 5.14
N LYS A 147 -7.83 30.17 5.22
CA LYS A 147 -8.32 31.38 4.52
C LYS A 147 -8.25 31.34 2.98
N TYR A 148 -7.46 30.42 2.43
CA TYR A 148 -7.24 30.22 1.00
C TYR A 148 -7.80 28.88 0.52
N LYS A 149 -8.39 28.08 1.42
CA LYS A 149 -9.09 26.85 1.06
C LYS A 149 -10.38 27.25 0.33
N PRO A 150 -10.64 26.72 -0.88
CA PRO A 150 -11.94 26.87 -1.52
C PRO A 150 -13.07 26.30 -0.67
N LEU A 151 -14.30 26.72 -0.94
CA LEU A 151 -15.46 26.36 -0.11
C LEU A 151 -15.83 24.88 -0.29
N GLU A 152 -15.75 24.43 -1.52
CA GLU A 152 -16.04 23.10 -2.04
C GLU A 152 -14.89 22.11 -1.84
N MET A 153 -13.72 22.58 -1.42
CA MET A 153 -12.61 21.70 -1.09
C MET A 153 -12.81 21.04 0.28
N GLU A 154 -12.86 19.71 0.28
CA GLU A 154 -12.83 18.88 1.49
C GLU A 154 -11.40 18.72 2.01
N SER A 155 -11.23 18.76 3.33
CA SER A 155 -9.94 18.57 3.98
C SER A 155 -9.84 17.11 4.45
N GLN A 156 -9.10 16.30 3.73
CA GLN A 156 -8.90 14.87 4.06
C GLN A 156 -7.88 14.69 5.17
N ALA A 157 -6.75 15.39 5.06
CA ALA A 157 -5.75 15.42 6.12
C ALA A 157 -5.37 16.86 6.46
N MET A 158 -5.29 17.13 7.75
CA MET A 158 -4.97 18.46 8.29
C MET A 158 -3.80 18.39 9.27
N THR A 159 -3.00 19.45 9.36
CA THR A 159 -1.91 19.51 10.36
C THR A 159 -1.99 20.80 11.18
N PRO A 160 -1.66 20.77 12.49
CA PRO A 160 -1.62 21.97 13.32
C PRO A 160 -0.45 22.89 12.94
N LEU A 161 -0.73 24.18 12.78
CA LEU A 161 0.21 25.21 12.36
C LEU A 161 0.61 26.10 13.54
N GLY A 162 1.78 25.82 14.11
CA GLY A 162 2.38 26.60 15.19
C GLY A 162 1.54 26.66 16.47
N GLY A 163 1.91 27.56 17.40
CA GLY A 163 1.32 27.61 18.74
C GLY A 163 -0.14 28.12 18.84
N LYS A 164 -0.80 28.43 17.71
CA LYS A 164 -2.17 28.98 17.71
C LYS A 164 -3.25 27.98 17.29
N MET A 165 -2.93 26.68 17.27
CA MET A 165 -3.87 25.58 16.92
C MET A 165 -4.66 25.81 15.63
N LYS A 166 -4.08 26.52 14.65
CA LYS A 166 -4.71 26.70 13.34
C LYS A 166 -4.42 25.47 12.51
N MET A 167 -5.43 24.86 11.92
CA MET A 167 -5.21 23.72 11.03
C MET A 167 -4.93 24.19 9.59
N GLY A 168 -3.98 23.55 8.92
CA GLY A 168 -3.74 23.66 7.49
C GLY A 168 -4.12 22.36 6.79
N THR A 169 -4.77 22.46 5.64
CA THR A 169 -5.07 21.29 4.80
C THR A 169 -3.76 20.82 4.15
N VAL A 170 -3.31 19.61 4.47
CA VAL A 170 -2.16 18.99 3.81
C VAL A 170 -2.60 18.04 2.71
N VAL A 171 -3.77 17.41 2.83
CA VAL A 171 -4.42 16.67 1.74
C VAL A 171 -5.84 17.19 1.58
N GLY A 172 -6.21 17.60 0.37
CA GLY A 172 -7.52 18.19 0.11
C GLY A 172 -8.08 17.80 -1.24
N PHE A 173 -9.37 17.53 -1.27
CA PHE A 173 -10.12 17.08 -2.44
C PHE A 173 -11.04 18.20 -2.91
N SER A 174 -11.05 18.49 -4.21
CA SER A 174 -12.00 19.40 -4.83
C SER A 174 -12.68 18.70 -5.99
N SER A 175 -14.00 18.81 -6.07
CA SER A 175 -14.81 18.31 -7.19
C SER A 175 -15.40 19.47 -8.00
N ASP A 176 -14.79 20.66 -7.94
CA ASP A 176 -15.21 21.80 -8.74
C ASP A 176 -14.83 21.59 -10.22
N GLU A 177 -15.84 21.39 -11.07
CA GLU A 177 -15.77 21.03 -12.50
C GLU A 177 -15.12 19.66 -12.80
N VAL A 178 -13.98 19.37 -12.19
CA VAL A 178 -13.19 18.14 -12.34
C VAL A 178 -12.53 17.78 -11.02
N ASN A 179 -12.29 16.49 -10.75
CA ASN A 179 -11.66 16.07 -9.51
C ASN A 179 -10.19 16.50 -9.44
N LYS A 180 -9.85 17.28 -8.41
CA LYS A 180 -8.49 17.74 -8.12
C LYS A 180 -8.09 17.36 -6.70
N CYS A 181 -6.90 16.82 -6.52
CA CYS A 181 -6.30 16.66 -5.21
C CYS A 181 -5.10 17.60 -5.02
N PHE A 182 -5.04 18.24 -3.86
CA PHE A 182 -3.82 18.81 -3.30
C PHE A 182 -3.13 17.80 -2.38
N PHE A 183 -1.85 17.52 -2.61
CA PHE A 183 -1.07 16.59 -1.78
C PHE A 183 0.23 17.22 -1.25
N GLY A 184 0.15 17.80 -0.05
CA GLY A 184 1.23 18.57 0.54
C GLY A 184 2.35 17.76 1.22
N ILE A 185 2.26 16.43 1.23
CA ILE A 185 3.19 15.52 1.90
C ILE A 185 4.23 15.05 0.87
N ALA A 186 4.92 15.96 0.19
CA ALA A 186 5.58 15.65 -1.08
C ALA A 186 6.94 14.94 -1.02
N LYS A 187 7.47 14.62 0.17
CA LYS A 187 8.80 13.99 0.34
C LYS A 187 8.68 12.50 0.57
N THR A 188 8.63 11.74 -0.52
CA THR A 188 8.36 10.29 -0.54
C THR A 188 9.41 9.49 0.21
N GLU A 189 10.66 9.97 0.27
CA GLU A 189 11.75 9.30 0.98
C GLU A 189 11.54 9.26 2.50
N PHE A 190 10.57 10.02 3.01
CA PHE A 190 10.15 10.00 4.41
C PHE A 190 8.75 9.45 4.62
N TRP A 191 8.04 9.00 3.58
CA TRP A 191 6.69 8.47 3.75
C TRP A 191 6.67 7.27 4.69
N THR A 192 5.64 7.23 5.51
CA THR A 192 5.15 6.04 6.21
C THR A 192 4.09 5.33 5.35
N SER A 193 3.57 4.21 5.83
CA SER A 193 2.34 3.60 5.29
C SER A 193 1.20 4.60 5.20
N ASP A 194 0.94 5.37 6.27
CA ASP A 194 -0.15 6.35 6.34
C ASP A 194 -0.05 7.43 5.24
N ALA A 195 1.17 7.91 4.93
CA ALA A 195 1.33 8.90 3.87
C ALA A 195 1.10 8.29 2.47
N ARG A 196 1.52 7.05 2.27
CA ARG A 196 1.26 6.32 1.04
C ARG A 196 -0.24 6.08 0.86
N GLU A 197 -0.94 5.70 1.93
CA GLU A 197 -2.40 5.55 1.94
C GLU A 197 -3.08 6.87 1.57
N LEU A 198 -2.70 7.99 2.21
CA LEU A 198 -3.23 9.32 1.88
C LEU A 198 -3.00 9.72 0.41
N PHE A 199 -1.88 9.29 -0.18
CA PHE A 199 -1.62 9.53 -1.60
C PHE A 199 -2.50 8.65 -2.48
N ASN A 200 -2.68 7.38 -2.13
CA ASN A 200 -3.61 6.48 -2.81
C ASN A 200 -5.05 7.02 -2.74
N SER A 201 -5.42 7.68 -1.64
CA SER A 201 -6.71 8.42 -1.54
C SER A 201 -6.84 9.47 -2.63
N CYS A 202 -5.78 10.23 -2.88
CA CYS A 202 -5.77 11.20 -3.97
C CYS A 202 -5.93 10.54 -5.33
N ILE A 203 -5.25 9.41 -5.58
CA ILE A 203 -5.35 8.67 -6.85
C ILE A 203 -6.78 8.20 -7.08
N GLY A 204 -7.38 7.50 -6.11
CA GLY A 204 -8.76 7.02 -6.22
C GLY A 204 -9.75 8.17 -6.39
N PHE A 205 -9.62 9.24 -5.60
CA PHE A 205 -10.48 10.42 -5.74
C PHE A 205 -10.41 11.06 -7.14
N VAL A 206 -9.20 11.28 -7.70
CA VAL A 206 -9.10 11.94 -9.03
C VAL A 206 -9.51 11.02 -10.17
N THR A 207 -9.28 9.72 -10.06
CA THR A 207 -9.67 8.73 -11.08
C THR A 207 -11.17 8.41 -11.04
N GLY A 208 -11.84 8.74 -9.93
CA GLY A 208 -13.23 8.35 -9.70
C GLY A 208 -13.39 6.86 -9.44
N GLU A 209 -12.29 6.16 -9.17
CA GLU A 209 -12.34 4.83 -8.60
C GLU A 209 -12.74 4.97 -7.12
N ASP A 210 -13.65 4.11 -6.65
CA ASP A 210 -14.12 4.12 -5.27
C ASP A 210 -12.93 3.91 -4.34
N TYR A 211 -12.35 5.03 -3.87
CA TYR A 211 -11.40 5.01 -2.78
C TYR A 211 -12.19 4.64 -1.52
N VAL A 212 -11.98 3.43 -1.02
CA VAL A 212 -12.50 3.01 0.28
C VAL A 212 -11.66 3.73 1.33
N GLU A 213 -12.19 4.83 1.86
CA GLU A 213 -11.59 5.56 2.98
C GLU A 213 -11.44 4.60 4.17
N GLY A 214 -10.19 4.34 4.59
CA GLY A 214 -9.87 3.37 5.63
C GLY A 214 -10.02 1.93 5.17
N GLY A 215 -9.34 1.57 4.07
CA GLY A 215 -9.28 0.18 3.62
C GLY A 215 -8.89 -0.76 4.77
N LEU A 216 -9.43 -1.96 4.75
CA LEU A 216 -9.25 -2.90 5.84
C LEU A 216 -7.84 -3.50 5.79
N HIS A 217 -7.11 -3.44 6.89
CA HIS A 217 -5.92 -4.24 7.09
C HIS A 217 -6.35 -5.47 7.89
N ASP A 218 -6.57 -6.61 7.23
CA ASP A 218 -7.05 -7.80 7.93
C ASP A 218 -6.46 -9.05 7.28
N VAL A 219 -5.93 -9.93 8.10
CA VAL A 219 -5.54 -11.28 7.71
C VAL A 219 -6.30 -12.26 8.57
N GLU A 220 -6.48 -13.48 8.10
CA GLU A 220 -7.09 -14.51 8.93
C GLU A 220 -6.42 -15.86 8.71
N ILE A 221 -6.30 -16.66 9.76
CA ILE A 221 -5.99 -18.08 9.61
C ILE A 221 -7.32 -18.80 9.34
N ILE A 222 -7.51 -19.33 8.14
CA ILE A 222 -8.77 -19.95 7.70
C ILE A 222 -9.14 -21.11 8.63
N ASN A 223 -10.34 -21.05 9.21
CA ASN A 223 -10.82 -22.06 10.17
C ASN A 223 -11.26 -23.37 9.50
N ASP A 224 -11.83 -23.31 8.30
CA ASP A 224 -12.39 -24.44 7.56
C ASP A 224 -11.42 -25.01 6.51
N TYR A 225 -10.13 -25.05 6.84
CA TYR A 225 -9.13 -25.61 5.93
C TYR A 225 -9.35 -27.11 5.73
N THR A 226 -9.31 -27.59 4.47
CA THR A 226 -9.59 -28.99 4.16
C THR A 226 -8.64 -29.94 4.89
N ASN A 227 -9.21 -30.97 5.51
CA ASN A 227 -8.52 -31.94 6.36
C ASN A 227 -7.83 -31.30 7.59
N SER A 228 -8.43 -30.27 8.16
CA SER A 228 -7.95 -29.62 9.38
C SER A 228 -8.97 -29.75 10.52
N VAL A 229 -8.49 -29.52 11.74
CA VAL A 229 -9.32 -29.27 12.92
C VAL A 229 -8.95 -27.88 13.43
N ASN A 230 -9.94 -27.00 13.59
CA ASN A 230 -9.74 -25.60 13.96
C ASN A 230 -8.73 -24.86 13.04
N GLY A 231 -8.76 -25.12 11.74
CA GLY A 231 -7.85 -24.52 10.76
C GLY A 231 -6.43 -25.10 10.73
N LEU A 232 -6.06 -25.97 11.70
CA LEU A 232 -4.75 -26.60 11.78
C LEU A 232 -4.78 -28.03 11.25
N ARG A 233 -4.01 -28.28 10.19
CA ARG A 233 -3.86 -29.59 9.57
C ARG A 233 -2.56 -30.24 10.02
N ILE A 234 -2.67 -31.44 10.59
CA ILE A 234 -1.52 -32.24 10.99
C ILE A 234 -1.53 -33.51 10.14
N LYS A 235 -0.42 -33.78 9.45
CA LYS A 235 -0.24 -34.97 8.62
C LYS A 235 0.90 -35.83 9.17
N ASP A 236 0.62 -37.09 9.46
CA ASP A 236 1.65 -38.11 9.70
C ASP A 236 2.35 -38.40 8.36
N LEU A 237 3.65 -38.13 8.28
CA LEU A 237 4.39 -38.26 7.04
C LEU A 237 4.69 -39.72 6.66
N ASP A 238 4.76 -40.62 7.65
CA ASP A 238 5.05 -42.04 7.44
C ASP A 238 3.78 -42.78 6.99
N ALA A 239 2.67 -42.56 7.69
CA ALA A 239 1.37 -43.14 7.33
C ALA A 239 0.75 -42.45 6.12
N GLY A 240 1.11 -41.18 5.88
CA GLY A 240 0.52 -40.36 4.82
C GLY A 240 -0.90 -39.88 5.12
N GLU A 241 -1.36 -40.00 6.38
CA GLU A 241 -2.72 -39.73 6.81
C GLU A 241 -2.84 -38.38 7.55
N TYR A 242 -4.02 -37.76 7.46
CA TYR A 242 -4.34 -36.56 8.23
C TYR A 242 -4.96 -36.96 9.56
N LEU A 243 -4.43 -36.40 10.65
CA LEU A 243 -5.01 -36.60 11.98
C LEU A 243 -6.24 -35.68 12.08
N LEU A 244 -7.44 -36.26 12.17
CA LEU A 244 -8.71 -35.51 12.18
C LEU A 244 -9.47 -35.58 13.51
N ASP A 245 -8.94 -36.31 14.49
CA ASP A 245 -9.49 -36.33 15.84
C ASP A 245 -9.32 -34.99 16.54
N SER A 246 -10.21 -34.69 17.49
CA SER A 246 -10.18 -33.44 18.25
C SER A 246 -8.87 -33.25 19.02
N VAL A 247 -8.29 -34.36 19.49
CA VAL A 247 -6.93 -34.43 20.05
C VAL A 247 -6.09 -35.24 19.09
N ALA A 248 -5.06 -34.64 18.50
CA ALA A 248 -4.15 -35.35 17.62
C ALA A 248 -3.12 -36.14 18.45
N VAL A 249 -2.98 -37.44 18.20
CA VAL A 249 -1.95 -38.26 18.86
C VAL A 249 -0.69 -38.24 18.01
N LEU A 250 0.43 -37.80 18.58
CA LEU A 250 1.74 -37.81 17.95
C LEU A 250 2.63 -38.83 18.65
N GLU A 251 3.22 -39.74 17.90
CA GLU A 251 4.14 -40.74 18.42
C GLU A 251 5.56 -40.21 18.37
N CYS A 252 6.35 -40.57 19.37
CA CYS A 252 7.78 -40.23 19.41
C CYS A 252 8.53 -40.90 18.23
N ASP A 253 9.63 -40.27 17.82
CA ASP A 253 10.46 -40.62 16.68
C ASP A 253 9.77 -40.54 15.29
N LYS A 254 8.60 -39.89 15.20
CA LYS A 254 7.89 -39.66 13.93
C LYS A 254 7.92 -38.21 13.47
N GLU A 255 7.81 -38.02 12.16
CA GLU A 255 7.69 -36.70 11.54
C GLU A 255 6.23 -36.36 11.21
N TYR A 256 5.82 -35.16 11.62
CA TYR A 256 4.51 -34.61 11.34
C TYR A 256 4.64 -33.29 10.59
N LYS A 257 3.78 -33.09 9.59
CA LYS A 257 3.65 -31.80 8.91
C LYS A 257 2.46 -31.03 9.45
N VAL A 258 2.74 -29.89 10.06
CA VAL A 258 1.77 -28.89 10.48
C VAL A 258 1.58 -27.89 9.34
N ASP A 259 0.36 -27.85 8.80
CA ASP A 259 -0.05 -26.93 7.75
C ASP A 259 -1.22 -26.06 8.22
N PHE A 260 -1.23 -24.81 7.81
CA PHE A 260 -2.36 -23.90 7.95
C PHE A 260 -2.44 -23.00 6.72
N LYS A 261 -3.59 -22.35 6.53
CA LYS A 261 -3.83 -21.47 5.39
C LYS A 261 -4.24 -20.11 5.90
N THR A 262 -3.51 -19.08 5.49
CA THR A 262 -3.81 -17.69 5.85
C THR A 262 -4.35 -16.96 4.63
N ALA A 263 -5.42 -16.20 4.80
CA ALA A 263 -5.95 -15.29 3.81
C ALA A 263 -5.60 -13.86 4.18
N ASN A 264 -5.33 -13.03 3.18
CA ASN A 264 -5.48 -11.60 3.32
C ASN A 264 -6.92 -11.26 2.95
N VAL A 265 -7.70 -10.84 3.94
CA VAL A 265 -9.10 -10.46 3.81
C VAL A 265 -9.29 -8.94 3.83
N GLY A 266 -8.19 -8.19 4.01
CA GLY A 266 -8.11 -6.76 3.84
C GLY A 266 -7.97 -6.32 2.38
N ASP A 267 -7.83 -5.01 2.18
CA ASP A 267 -7.82 -4.35 0.88
C ASP A 267 -6.41 -4.17 0.30
N TYR A 268 -5.38 -4.36 1.12
CA TYR A 268 -4.00 -4.05 0.74
C TYR A 268 -3.16 -5.28 0.43
N LYS A 269 -1.91 -5.08 -0.02
CA LYS A 269 -0.90 -6.14 -0.01
C LYS A 269 -0.26 -6.15 1.37
N GLU A 270 -0.19 -7.33 1.98
CA GLU A 270 0.27 -7.46 3.35
C GLU A 270 1.59 -8.23 3.48
N THR A 271 2.43 -7.81 4.41
CA THR A 271 3.53 -8.63 4.94
C THR A 271 3.10 -9.24 6.26
N ILE A 272 3.05 -10.56 6.28
CA ILE A 272 2.53 -11.35 7.40
C ILE A 272 3.66 -12.12 8.05
N ASN A 273 3.81 -11.96 9.35
CA ASN A 273 4.69 -12.75 10.19
C ASN A 273 3.88 -13.86 10.85
N PHE A 274 4.43 -15.08 10.87
CA PHE A 274 3.83 -16.26 11.48
C PHE A 274 4.70 -16.72 12.63
N HIS A 275 4.06 -17.10 13.73
CA HIS A 275 4.72 -17.70 14.88
C HIS A 275 3.93 -18.94 15.31
N GLY A 276 4.63 -20.08 15.43
CA GLY A 276 4.03 -21.33 15.86
C GLY A 276 4.75 -21.93 17.06
N VAL A 277 4.00 -22.58 17.94
CA VAL A 277 4.49 -23.14 19.20
C VAL A 277 3.89 -24.54 19.45
N LEU A 278 4.74 -25.50 19.85
CA LEU A 278 4.33 -26.80 20.37
C LEU A 278 5.31 -27.24 21.47
N ASN A 279 4.87 -27.29 22.73
CA ASN A 279 5.70 -27.72 23.87
C ASN A 279 7.08 -27.03 23.94
N GLY A 280 7.14 -25.71 23.69
CA GLY A 280 8.40 -24.94 23.70
C GLY A 280 9.27 -25.11 22.44
N PHE A 281 8.91 -25.98 21.51
CA PHE A 281 9.40 -25.89 20.13
C PHE A 281 8.69 -24.73 19.44
N GLU A 282 9.46 -23.78 18.92
CA GLU A 282 8.96 -22.57 18.28
C GLU A 282 9.48 -22.46 16.85
N TRP A 283 8.69 -21.86 15.96
CA TRP A 283 9.15 -21.50 14.61
C TRP A 283 8.49 -20.22 14.11
N ASP A 284 9.25 -19.48 13.30
CA ASP A 284 8.80 -18.26 12.65
C ASP A 284 8.87 -18.38 11.12
N ALA A 285 8.02 -17.62 10.44
CA ALA A 285 8.08 -17.43 8.99
C ALA A 285 7.50 -16.06 8.60
N THR A 286 7.82 -15.59 7.39
CA THR A 286 7.27 -14.33 6.85
C THR A 286 6.78 -14.54 5.43
N LYS A 287 5.61 -13.99 5.10
CA LYS A 287 5.09 -13.85 3.74
C LYS A 287 4.92 -12.37 3.40
N SER A 288 5.79 -11.85 2.55
CA SER A 288 5.65 -10.50 1.97
C SER A 288 4.70 -10.49 0.79
N ASP A 289 4.09 -9.33 0.54
CA ASP A 289 3.25 -9.03 -0.62
C ASP A 289 2.12 -10.03 -0.85
N LEU A 290 1.43 -10.47 0.22
CA LEU A 290 0.20 -11.23 0.05
C LEU A 290 -0.89 -10.27 -0.41
N ALA A 291 -1.23 -10.28 -1.69
CA ALA A 291 -2.28 -9.43 -2.23
C ALA A 291 -3.66 -9.72 -1.59
N SER A 292 -4.51 -8.68 -1.54
CA SER A 292 -5.91 -8.78 -1.10
C SER A 292 -6.65 -9.94 -1.76
N GLY A 293 -7.44 -10.66 -0.96
CA GLY A 293 -8.21 -11.83 -1.35
C GLY A 293 -7.36 -13.07 -1.73
N LYS A 294 -6.03 -13.01 -1.59
CA LYS A 294 -5.14 -14.16 -1.81
C LYS A 294 -4.88 -14.90 -0.52
N THR A 295 -4.41 -16.13 -0.70
CA THR A 295 -4.11 -17.02 0.42
C THR A 295 -2.70 -17.59 0.29
N THR A 296 -2.09 -17.90 1.43
CA THR A 296 -0.77 -18.55 1.51
C THR A 296 -0.80 -19.75 2.46
N THR A 297 0.22 -20.61 2.33
CA THR A 297 0.53 -21.68 3.31
C THR A 297 1.93 -21.48 3.91
N THR A 298 2.55 -20.32 3.67
CA THR A 298 3.79 -19.91 4.34
C THR A 298 3.63 -20.05 5.85
N GLY A 299 4.66 -20.53 6.52
CA GLY A 299 4.63 -20.84 7.96
C GLY A 299 4.30 -22.29 8.29
N SER A 300 3.89 -23.10 7.31
CA SER A 300 3.80 -24.56 7.48
C SER A 300 5.17 -25.16 7.82
N LYS A 301 5.20 -26.17 8.70
CA LYS A 301 6.43 -26.73 9.27
C LYS A 301 6.36 -28.26 9.41
N THR A 302 7.47 -28.94 9.14
CA THR A 302 7.67 -30.33 9.54
C THR A 302 8.36 -30.37 10.90
N ILE A 303 7.81 -31.16 11.82
CA ILE A 303 8.27 -31.33 13.19
C ILE A 303 8.60 -32.82 13.39
N LEU A 304 9.78 -33.08 13.94
CA LEU A 304 10.17 -34.40 14.43
C LEU A 304 9.87 -34.44 15.94
N ILE A 305 9.12 -35.45 16.39
CA ILE A 305 8.83 -35.65 17.82
C ILE A 305 9.97 -36.46 18.43
N ASP A 306 11.11 -35.81 18.64
CA ASP A 306 12.30 -36.43 19.23
C ASP A 306 12.27 -36.40 20.78
N ASP A 307 13.36 -36.85 21.40
CA ASP A 307 13.56 -36.88 22.86
C ASP A 307 13.38 -35.51 23.58
N SER A 308 13.29 -34.39 22.85
CA SER A 308 12.97 -33.09 23.44
C SER A 308 11.49 -32.94 23.80
N PHE A 309 10.61 -33.78 23.24
CA PHE A 309 9.20 -33.82 23.57
C PHE A 309 8.93 -34.86 24.67
N ALA A 310 8.62 -34.39 25.89
CA ALA A 310 8.12 -35.27 26.92
C ALA A 310 6.73 -35.84 26.52
N PRO A 311 6.38 -37.06 26.93
CA PRO A 311 5.00 -37.55 26.80
C PRO A 311 4.04 -36.67 27.59
N GLY A 312 2.88 -36.35 27.00
CA GLY A 312 1.87 -35.50 27.65
C GLY A 312 0.92 -34.82 26.68
N ASP A 313 -0.04 -34.08 27.24
CA ASP A 313 -1.01 -33.29 26.49
C ASP A 313 -0.53 -31.84 26.34
N TYR A 314 -0.65 -31.31 25.12
CA TYR A 314 -0.13 -30.01 24.69
C TYR A 314 -1.14 -29.26 23.81
N SER A 315 -0.92 -27.96 23.67
CA SER A 315 -1.61 -27.09 22.71
C SER A 315 -0.62 -26.74 21.58
N LEU A 316 -1.00 -27.07 20.35
CA LEU A 316 -0.35 -26.55 19.14
C LEU A 316 -0.97 -25.19 18.84
N GLU A 317 -0.16 -24.14 18.79
CA GLU A 317 -0.63 -22.76 18.61
C GLU A 317 0.04 -22.13 17.40
N VAL A 318 -0.74 -21.39 16.60
CA VAL A 318 -0.24 -20.62 15.45
C VAL A 318 -0.89 -19.24 15.47
N THR A 319 -0.05 -18.21 15.36
CA THR A 319 -0.45 -16.80 15.25
C THR A 319 0.07 -16.20 13.95
N ALA A 320 -0.74 -15.37 13.31
CA ALA A 320 -0.36 -14.47 12.24
C ALA A 320 -0.38 -13.02 12.73
N SER A 321 0.52 -12.17 12.25
CA SER A 321 0.50 -10.74 12.53
C SER A 321 0.97 -9.94 11.33
N LEU A 322 0.37 -8.78 11.12
CA LEU A 322 0.82 -7.84 10.10
C LEU A 322 2.09 -7.12 10.56
N GLU A 323 3.03 -6.90 9.64
CA GLU A 323 4.25 -6.14 9.91
C GLU A 323 3.95 -4.67 10.28
N SER A 324 2.86 -4.11 9.72
CA SER A 324 2.34 -2.79 10.10
C SER A 324 1.93 -2.72 11.57
N GLY A 325 1.47 -3.84 12.14
CA GLY A 325 0.85 -3.91 13.46
C GLY A 325 -0.62 -3.51 13.50
N ASP A 326 -1.15 -2.99 12.39
CA ASP A 326 -2.55 -2.61 12.24
C ASP A 326 -3.30 -3.78 11.60
N ASP A 327 -4.14 -4.45 12.39
CA ASP A 327 -5.05 -5.49 11.95
C ASP A 327 -6.44 -5.21 12.53
N ASP A 328 -7.46 -5.17 11.68
CA ASP A 328 -8.81 -4.77 12.04
C ASP A 328 -9.57 -5.85 12.81
N ASN A 329 -9.14 -7.11 12.73
CA ASN A 329 -9.78 -8.23 13.42
C ASN A 329 -8.77 -9.24 13.97
N PRO A 330 -7.87 -8.85 14.89
CA PRO A 330 -6.76 -9.70 15.32
C PRO A 330 -7.18 -11.00 16.03
N GLY A 331 -8.47 -11.16 16.37
CA GLY A 331 -9.01 -12.41 16.92
C GLY A 331 -9.11 -13.56 15.91
N ASN A 332 -9.14 -13.28 14.60
CA ASN A 332 -9.15 -14.31 13.55
C ASN A 332 -7.73 -14.82 13.19
N ASN A 333 -6.69 -14.18 13.74
CA ASN A 333 -5.27 -14.43 13.45
C ASN A 333 -4.62 -15.54 14.28
N PHE A 334 -5.38 -16.16 15.17
CA PHE A 334 -4.89 -17.20 16.06
C PHE A 334 -5.68 -18.49 15.86
N ARG A 335 -4.98 -19.63 15.83
CA ARG A 335 -5.60 -20.96 15.92
C ARG A 335 -4.84 -21.84 16.89
N SER A 336 -5.59 -22.71 17.57
CA SER A 336 -5.02 -23.75 18.43
C SER A 336 -5.68 -25.11 18.23
N ARG A 337 -4.92 -26.15 18.54
CA ARG A 337 -5.38 -27.54 18.49
C ARG A 337 -4.71 -28.37 19.59
N ASP A 338 -5.51 -29.19 20.26
CA ASP A 338 -5.01 -30.11 21.28
C ASP A 338 -4.25 -31.28 20.66
N VAL A 339 -3.15 -31.66 21.29
CA VAL A 339 -2.20 -32.68 20.84
C VAL A 339 -1.78 -33.52 22.04
N SER A 340 -1.63 -34.84 21.86
CA SER A 340 -1.11 -35.75 22.88
C SER A 340 0.12 -36.46 22.33
N VAL A 341 1.27 -36.29 22.99
CA VAL A 341 2.52 -36.98 22.63
C VAL A 341 2.62 -38.28 23.41
N VAL A 342 2.82 -39.39 22.70
CA VAL A 342 2.96 -40.73 23.27
C VAL A 342 4.27 -41.36 22.81
N CYS A 343 5.07 -41.85 23.76
CA CYS A 343 6.24 -42.67 23.47
C CYS A 343 5.95 -44.11 23.91
N GLU A 344 6.30 -45.10 23.09
CA GLU A 344 6.35 -46.49 23.55
C GLU A 344 7.61 -46.70 24.40
N ASP A 345 7.45 -47.35 25.56
CA ASP A 345 8.54 -47.68 26.50
C ASP A 345 9.50 -48.76 25.96
#